data_AF-A0A444J9E8-F1
#
_entry.id   AF-A0A444J9E8-F1
#
_cell.length_a   1.000
_cell.length_b   1.000
_cell.length_c   1.000
_cell.angle_alpha   90.00
_cell.angle_beta   90.00
_cell.angle_gamma   90.00
#
_symmetry.space_group_name_H-M   'P 1'
#
loop_
_entity.id
_entity.type
_entity.pdbx_description
1 polymer ?
#
loop_
_entity_poly.entity_id
_entity_poly.type
_entity_poly.pdbx_seq_one_letter_code
_entity_poly.pdbx_strand_id
1 'polypeptide(L)'
;CLQRYPTPVGVLLSGDLVPPPSVVRLLEGLADLSIPIYRVATDTYQTAMDVSVIKGRLRPENERKIARAVGMFESHVDTSALEEKIRLSPSTAMSPLMFEYSLFKRARAAGKHIVLPEGDDDRILRAAEILRLRDVVQLTVLGEEERIRDRAATLGLRLEGVRIIDPRTAEQRLEFAETLYRLREHKGITREMARDTMTDVSYFGTMMVYNNMADGMVSGALHTTAHTIRPAFQFIRTPPDVLLVSSVFLMCMDTRILVYGDCAVNPNPGPDELAEIAVSSAKTAVQFGIDPIIAMLSYSSGESGAGADVDKVREATAIVRKRRPDLLVDGPIQYDAAVDPLTASKKMPDSAVAGRATVLIFPD
;
A
#
# COMPACT_ATOMS: atom_id res chain seq x y z
N CYS A 1 -15.40 25.98 -29.70
CA CYS A 1 -14.62 27.14 -29.19
C CYS A 1 -14.33 27.12 -27.67
N LEU A 2 -14.58 26.03 -26.90
CA LEU A 2 -14.41 26.03 -25.43
C LEU A 2 -13.11 25.38 -24.90
N GLN A 3 -12.21 24.89 -25.77
CA GLN A 3 -11.01 24.12 -25.39
C GLN A 3 -9.83 24.93 -24.77
N ARG A 4 -9.99 26.22 -24.43
CA ARG A 4 -8.88 27.07 -23.93
C ARG A 4 -9.12 27.78 -22.59
N TYR A 5 -10.27 27.58 -21.94
CA TYR A 5 -10.49 28.18 -20.61
C TYR A 5 -10.00 27.21 -19.52
N PRO A 6 -9.24 27.70 -18.51
CA PRO A 6 -8.87 26.88 -17.38
C PRO A 6 -10.13 26.44 -16.63
N THR A 7 -10.18 25.17 -16.21
CA THR A 7 -11.30 24.65 -15.41
C THR A 7 -11.37 25.44 -14.10
N PRO A 8 -12.48 26.16 -13.83
CA PRO A 8 -12.61 26.93 -12.60
C PRO A 8 -12.62 25.98 -11.40
N VAL A 9 -11.73 26.23 -10.44
CA VAL A 9 -11.59 25.44 -9.21
C VAL A 9 -12.38 26.02 -8.02
N GLY A 10 -13.07 27.14 -8.24
CA GLY A 10 -13.84 27.86 -7.23
C GLY A 10 -14.43 29.16 -7.78
N VAL A 11 -15.46 29.67 -7.11
CA VAL A 11 -16.09 30.97 -7.41
C VAL A 11 -16.04 31.85 -6.17
N LEU A 12 -15.70 33.13 -6.36
CA LEU A 12 -15.70 34.15 -5.30
C LEU A 12 -16.79 35.19 -5.61
N LEU A 13 -17.77 35.32 -4.71
CA LEU A 13 -18.81 36.34 -4.77
C LEU A 13 -18.34 37.58 -3.98
N SER A 14 -17.87 38.60 -4.70
CA SER A 14 -17.39 39.86 -4.12
C SER A 14 -18.53 40.79 -3.70
N GLY A 15 -18.26 41.67 -2.73
CA GLY A 15 -19.18 42.72 -2.27
C GLY A 15 -20.32 42.18 -1.39
N ASP A 16 -20.06 41.10 -0.65
CA ASP A 16 -21.06 40.39 0.17
C ASP A 16 -22.32 39.98 -0.62
N LEU A 17 -22.15 39.75 -1.92
CA LEU A 17 -23.26 39.44 -2.81
C LEU A 17 -23.88 38.10 -2.40
N VAL A 18 -25.14 38.17 -1.96
CA VAL A 18 -25.95 37.00 -1.62
C VAL A 18 -26.75 36.63 -2.86
N PRO A 19 -26.55 35.43 -3.45
CA PRO A 19 -27.35 34.99 -4.57
C PRO A 19 -28.84 34.95 -4.19
N PRO A 20 -29.76 35.33 -5.09
CA PRO A 20 -31.19 35.21 -4.84
C PRO A 20 -31.60 33.76 -4.47
N PRO A 21 -32.65 33.55 -3.65
CA PRO A 21 -33.07 32.20 -3.23
C PRO A 21 -33.41 31.23 -4.37
N SER A 22 -33.73 31.73 -5.56
CA SER A 22 -33.92 30.92 -6.77
C SER A 22 -32.61 30.40 -7.33
N VAL A 23 -31.55 31.22 -7.31
CA VAL A 23 -30.19 30.83 -7.73
C VAL A 23 -29.59 29.87 -6.73
N VAL A 24 -29.77 30.10 -5.42
CA VAL A 24 -29.33 29.16 -4.38
C VAL A 24 -29.97 27.79 -4.57
N ARG A 25 -31.29 27.72 -4.79
CA ARG A 25 -31.98 26.45 -5.08
C ARG A 25 -31.50 25.76 -6.35
N LEU A 26 -31.13 26.53 -7.37
CA LEU A 26 -30.56 26.00 -8.60
C LEU A 26 -29.15 25.42 -8.36
N LEU A 27 -28.33 26.10 -7.56
CA LEU A 27 -27.01 25.62 -7.14
C LEU A 27 -27.10 24.37 -6.25
N GLU A 28 -28.08 24.30 -5.34
CA GLU A 28 -28.38 23.11 -4.53
C GLU A 28 -28.81 21.91 -5.39
N GLY A 29 -29.55 22.16 -6.48
CA GLY A 29 -29.93 21.13 -7.45
C GLY A 29 -28.79 20.66 -8.36
N LEU A 30 -27.68 21.40 -8.39
CA LEU A 30 -26.44 21.05 -9.10
C LEU A 30 -25.42 20.39 -8.15
N ALA A 31 -25.86 19.68 -7.12
CA ALA A 31 -25.02 19.09 -6.08
C ALA A 31 -23.84 18.24 -6.61
N ASP A 32 -23.91 17.74 -7.85
CA ASP A 32 -22.83 17.01 -8.52
C ASP A 32 -21.68 17.92 -9.01
N LEU A 33 -21.95 19.21 -9.27
CA LEU A 33 -20.95 20.24 -9.61
C LEU A 33 -20.41 20.88 -8.34
N SER A 34 -19.48 20.19 -7.70
CA SER A 34 -18.87 20.58 -6.42
C SER A 34 -17.76 21.65 -6.56
N ILE A 35 -18.04 22.73 -7.28
CA ILE A 35 -17.17 23.91 -7.32
C ILE A 35 -17.41 24.73 -6.04
N PRO A 36 -16.40 24.97 -5.18
CA PRO A 36 -16.61 25.72 -3.95
C PRO A 36 -16.93 27.19 -4.27
N ILE A 37 -18.03 27.69 -3.70
CA ILE A 37 -18.46 29.08 -3.82
C ILE A 37 -18.25 29.78 -2.49
N TYR A 38 -17.39 30.80 -2.47
CA TYR A 38 -17.08 31.60 -1.28
C TYR A 38 -17.65 33.00 -1.44
N ARG A 39 -18.14 33.59 -0.35
CA ARG A 39 -18.54 34.99 -0.27
C ARG A 39 -17.45 35.80 0.41
N VAL A 40 -17.15 36.97 -0.14
CA VAL A 40 -16.19 37.92 0.45
C VAL A 40 -16.81 39.31 0.51
N ALA A 41 -16.54 40.03 1.61
CA ALA A 41 -17.11 41.36 1.86
C ALA A 41 -16.49 42.46 0.98
N THR A 42 -15.25 42.25 0.53
CA THR A 42 -14.50 43.19 -0.31
C THR A 42 -15.15 43.36 -1.68
N ASP A 43 -15.11 44.57 -2.25
CA ASP A 43 -15.56 44.80 -3.62
C ASP A 43 -14.71 44.00 -4.63
N THR A 44 -15.14 44.00 -5.90
CA THR A 44 -14.48 43.23 -6.96
C THR A 44 -13.02 43.62 -7.17
N TYR A 45 -12.69 44.91 -7.07
CA TYR A 45 -11.33 45.41 -7.29
C TYR A 45 -10.41 44.97 -6.14
N GLN A 46 -10.83 45.21 -4.90
CA GLN A 46 -10.07 44.82 -3.72
C GLN A 46 -9.91 43.31 -3.63
N THR A 47 -10.98 42.54 -3.91
CA THR A 47 -10.92 41.07 -3.97
C THR A 47 -9.90 40.60 -5.01
N ALA A 48 -9.87 41.21 -6.19
CA ALA A 48 -8.90 40.86 -7.23
C ALA A 48 -7.46 41.18 -6.79
N MET A 49 -7.23 42.32 -6.13
CA MET A 49 -5.93 42.68 -5.56
C MET A 49 -5.49 41.72 -4.46
N ASP A 50 -6.38 41.38 -3.53
CA ASP A 50 -6.10 40.44 -2.45
C ASP A 50 -5.76 39.05 -2.98
N VAL A 51 -6.50 38.57 -3.99
CA VAL A 51 -6.20 37.29 -4.66
C VAL A 51 -4.86 37.35 -5.38
N SER A 52 -4.51 38.47 -6.01
CA SER A 52 -3.26 38.61 -6.78
C SER A 52 -2.00 38.52 -5.92
N VAL A 53 -2.09 38.87 -4.63
CA VAL A 53 -0.95 38.83 -3.70
C VAL A 53 -0.84 37.50 -2.95
N ILE A 54 -1.78 36.56 -3.13
CA ILE A 54 -1.72 35.23 -2.54
C ILE A 54 -0.51 34.49 -3.11
N LYS A 55 0.52 34.33 -2.30
CA LYS A 55 1.69 33.51 -2.64
C LYS A 55 1.42 32.06 -2.26
N GLY A 56 1.67 31.15 -3.20
CA GLY A 56 1.68 29.73 -2.92
C GLY A 56 2.79 29.39 -1.93
N ARG A 57 2.45 29.16 -0.66
CA ARG A 57 3.39 28.63 0.35
C ARG A 57 3.36 27.10 0.35
N LEU A 58 4.51 26.48 0.61
CA LEU A 58 4.62 25.10 1.04
C LEU A 58 4.33 25.08 2.53
N ARG A 59 3.27 24.39 2.92
CA ARG A 59 2.96 24.10 4.33
C ARG A 59 3.12 22.60 4.55
N PRO A 60 3.49 22.13 5.75
CA PRO A 60 3.69 20.70 6.05
C PRO A 60 2.51 19.81 5.67
N GLU A 61 1.30 20.36 5.68
CA GLU A 61 0.04 19.65 5.46
C GLU A 61 -0.35 19.60 3.98
N ASN A 62 0.41 20.26 3.10
CA ASN A 62 0.12 20.30 1.67
C ASN A 62 0.84 19.18 0.92
N GLU A 63 0.37 17.94 1.15
CA GLU A 63 0.93 16.72 0.59
C GLU A 63 1.14 16.79 -0.92
N ARG A 64 0.19 17.37 -1.67
CA ARG A 64 0.26 17.49 -3.13
C ARG A 64 1.44 18.36 -3.59
N LYS A 65 1.63 19.53 -2.97
CA LYS A 65 2.76 20.39 -3.33
C LYS A 65 4.09 19.78 -2.90
N ILE A 66 4.13 19.10 -1.75
CA ILE A 66 5.31 18.36 -1.29
C ILE A 66 5.66 17.27 -2.30
N ALA A 67 4.70 16.42 -2.69
CA ALA A 67 4.89 15.37 -3.69
C ALA A 67 5.41 15.92 -5.03
N ARG A 68 4.87 17.05 -5.49
CA ARG A 68 5.35 17.71 -6.70
C ARG A 68 6.79 18.23 -6.57
N ALA A 69 7.12 18.87 -5.44
CA ALA A 69 8.46 19.39 -5.20
C ALA A 69 9.50 18.24 -5.12
N VAL A 70 9.16 17.17 -4.40
CA VAL A 70 9.97 15.96 -4.29
C VAL A 70 10.16 15.31 -5.67
N GLY A 71 9.08 15.08 -6.42
CA GLY A 71 9.17 14.49 -7.76
C GLY A 71 9.98 15.35 -8.75
N MET A 72 9.87 16.69 -8.67
CA MET A 72 10.71 17.59 -9.48
C MET A 72 12.18 17.46 -9.12
N PHE A 73 12.51 17.41 -7.82
CA PHE A 73 13.88 17.21 -7.36
C PHE A 73 14.42 15.85 -7.82
N GLU A 74 13.67 14.77 -7.57
CA GLU A 74 14.06 13.40 -7.92
C GLU A 74 14.25 13.21 -9.44
N SER A 75 13.57 13.98 -10.29
CA SER A 75 13.68 13.87 -11.76
C SER A 75 14.75 14.77 -12.39
N HIS A 76 15.21 15.81 -11.70
CA HIS A 76 16.12 16.81 -12.29
C HIS A 76 17.45 16.95 -11.54
N VAL A 77 17.59 16.30 -10.38
CA VAL A 77 18.82 16.34 -9.58
C VAL A 77 19.47 14.96 -9.55
N ASP A 78 20.75 14.91 -9.89
CA ASP A 78 21.58 13.72 -9.73
C ASP A 78 21.93 13.53 -8.25
N THR A 79 21.12 12.71 -7.57
CA THR A 79 21.30 12.40 -6.15
C THR A 79 22.55 11.57 -5.89
N SER A 80 22.99 10.75 -6.84
CA SER A 80 24.20 9.92 -6.68
C SER A 80 25.45 10.79 -6.68
N ALA A 81 25.54 11.72 -7.63
CA ALA A 81 26.65 12.69 -7.66
C ALA A 81 26.65 13.62 -6.43
N LEU A 82 25.48 13.90 -5.86
CA LEU A 82 25.36 14.68 -4.62
C LEU A 82 25.83 13.86 -3.41
N GLU A 83 25.41 12.60 -3.30
CA GLU A 83 25.84 11.66 -2.26
C GLU A 83 27.36 11.46 -2.28
N GLU A 84 28.01 11.34 -3.44
CA GLU A 84 29.47 11.23 -3.53
C GLU A 84 30.22 12.48 -3.02
N LYS A 85 29.62 13.67 -3.21
CA LYS A 85 30.22 14.94 -2.79
C LYS A 85 30.02 15.22 -1.30
N ILE A 86 28.96 14.68 -0.71
CA ILE A 86 28.69 14.81 0.72
C ILE A 86 29.34 13.63 1.43
N ARG A 87 30.35 13.85 2.28
CA ARG A 87 30.93 12.79 3.11
C ARG A 87 29.90 12.31 4.15
N LEU A 88 29.01 11.41 3.76
CA LEU A 88 28.06 10.77 4.64
C LEU A 88 28.67 9.48 5.17
N SER A 89 28.82 9.40 6.50
CA SER A 89 29.04 8.11 7.16
C SER A 89 27.72 7.35 7.16
N PRO A 90 27.68 6.08 6.72
CA PRO A 90 26.47 5.29 6.79
C PRO A 90 26.02 5.14 8.26
N SER A 91 24.76 5.49 8.53
CA SER A 91 24.12 5.27 9.82
C SER A 91 23.69 3.81 9.92
N THR A 92 23.94 3.19 11.08
CA THR A 92 23.38 1.86 11.41
C THR A 92 21.91 1.93 11.83
N ALA A 93 21.42 3.12 12.21
CA ALA A 93 20.01 3.34 12.53
C ALA A 93 19.20 3.64 11.27
N MET A 94 18.03 3.02 11.16
CA MET A 94 17.05 3.22 10.09
C MET A 94 15.81 3.87 10.68
N SER A 95 15.63 5.17 10.43
CA SER A 95 14.41 5.88 10.81
C SER A 95 13.27 5.58 9.85
N PRO A 96 11.99 5.80 10.25
CA PRO A 96 10.84 5.60 9.38
C PRO A 96 10.93 6.41 8.07
N LEU A 97 11.42 7.66 8.15
CA LEU A 97 11.60 8.53 6.97
C LEU A 97 12.66 7.99 6.01
N MET A 98 13.78 7.48 6.52
CA MET A 98 14.82 6.87 5.69
C MET A 98 14.30 5.60 5.01
N PHE A 99 13.54 4.80 5.75
CA PHE A 99 12.92 3.58 5.24
C PHE A 99 11.94 3.90 4.11
N GLU A 100 11.00 4.81 4.33
CA GLU A 100 10.04 5.27 3.32
C GLU A 100 10.74 5.82 2.07
N TYR A 101 11.75 6.68 2.24
CA TYR A 101 12.53 7.21 1.12
C TYR A 101 13.19 6.09 0.30
N SER A 102 13.80 5.11 0.98
CA SER A 102 14.44 3.97 0.32
C SER A 102 13.45 3.13 -0.50
N LEU A 103 12.22 2.98 0.00
CA LEU A 103 11.14 2.26 -0.68
C LEU A 103 10.69 3.00 -1.93
N PHE A 104 10.46 4.31 -1.85
CA PHE A 104 10.12 5.12 -3.02
C PHE A 104 11.22 5.09 -4.07
N LYS A 105 12.49 5.24 -3.67
CA LYS A 105 13.66 5.18 -4.57
C LYS A 105 13.70 3.83 -5.31
N ARG A 106 13.53 2.72 -4.60
CA ARG A 106 13.51 1.37 -5.18
C ARG A 106 12.30 1.10 -6.08
N ALA A 107 11.10 1.50 -5.64
CA ALA A 107 9.89 1.32 -6.41
C ALA A 107 9.97 2.06 -7.75
N ARG A 108 10.46 3.31 -7.72
CA ARG A 108 10.74 4.11 -8.91
C ARG A 108 11.73 3.44 -9.85
N ALA A 109 12.85 2.94 -9.32
CA ALA A 109 13.84 2.23 -10.13
C ALA A 109 13.28 0.95 -10.76
N ALA A 110 12.32 0.29 -10.11
CA ALA A 110 11.68 -0.91 -10.62
C ALA A 110 10.61 -0.62 -11.70
N GLY A 111 10.00 0.58 -11.69
CA GLY A 111 9.08 1.04 -12.73
C GLY A 111 7.84 0.14 -12.91
N LYS A 112 7.39 -0.51 -11.85
CA LYS A 112 6.36 -1.55 -11.88
C LYS A 112 4.96 -1.00 -12.16
N HIS A 113 4.10 -1.81 -12.76
CA HIS A 113 2.71 -1.46 -13.06
C HIS A 113 1.75 -2.02 -12.01
N ILE A 114 1.05 -1.12 -11.32
CA ILE A 114 0.10 -1.45 -10.24
C ILE A 114 -1.33 -1.11 -10.66
N VAL A 115 -2.26 -2.04 -10.40
CA VAL A 115 -3.70 -1.84 -10.57
C VAL A 115 -4.35 -1.41 -9.26
N LEU A 116 -5.20 -0.40 -9.34
CA LEU A 116 -5.99 0.16 -8.24
C LEU A 116 -7.49 -0.07 -8.54
N PRO A 117 -8.12 -1.13 -8.00
CA PRO A 117 -9.49 -1.50 -8.36
C PRO A 117 -10.57 -0.52 -7.90
N GLU A 118 -10.28 0.29 -6.89
CA GLU A 118 -11.26 1.08 -6.15
C GLU A 118 -11.26 2.55 -6.62
N GLY A 119 -11.48 2.78 -7.92
CA GLY A 119 -11.42 4.11 -8.53
C GLY A 119 -12.45 5.11 -8.03
N ASP A 120 -13.51 4.63 -7.37
CA ASP A 120 -14.55 5.47 -6.76
C ASP A 120 -14.14 6.03 -5.37
N ASP A 121 -12.99 5.61 -4.82
CA ASP A 121 -12.51 6.04 -3.51
C ASP A 121 -11.56 7.25 -3.60
N ASP A 122 -11.89 8.32 -2.88
CA ASP A 122 -11.09 9.56 -2.86
C ASP A 122 -9.64 9.34 -2.42
N ARG A 123 -9.38 8.39 -1.51
CA ARG A 123 -8.02 8.11 -1.01
C ARG A 123 -7.20 7.45 -2.11
N ILE A 124 -7.81 6.56 -2.89
CA ILE A 124 -7.17 5.93 -4.05
C ILE A 124 -6.84 6.96 -5.13
N LEU A 125 -7.77 7.86 -5.46
CA LEU A 125 -7.51 8.91 -6.45
C LEU A 125 -6.41 9.88 -6.00
N ARG A 126 -6.39 10.27 -4.72
CA ARG A 126 -5.32 11.10 -4.14
C ARG A 126 -3.97 10.39 -4.18
N ALA A 127 -3.92 9.11 -3.78
CA ALA A 127 -2.70 8.31 -3.83
C ALA A 127 -2.19 8.14 -5.26
N ALA A 128 -3.09 7.90 -6.23
CA ALA A 128 -2.74 7.80 -7.64
C ALA A 128 -2.10 9.10 -8.16
N GLU A 129 -2.62 10.27 -7.80
CA GLU A 129 -2.00 11.54 -8.17
C GLU A 129 -0.61 11.71 -7.54
N ILE A 130 -0.44 11.38 -6.25
CA ILE A 130 0.85 11.49 -5.56
C ILE A 130 1.90 10.58 -6.21
N LEU A 131 1.57 9.31 -6.46
CA LEU A 131 2.46 8.34 -7.11
C LEU A 131 2.84 8.78 -8.52
N ARG A 132 1.88 9.36 -9.26
CA ARG A 132 2.11 9.95 -10.58
C ARG A 132 2.98 11.22 -10.53
N LEU A 133 2.79 12.08 -9.54
CA LEU A 133 3.61 13.29 -9.32
C LEU A 133 5.07 12.96 -9.01
N ARG A 134 5.29 11.85 -8.33
CA ARG A 134 6.62 11.34 -7.96
C ARG A 134 7.20 10.34 -8.96
N ASP A 135 6.46 10.00 -10.01
CA ASP A 135 6.90 9.09 -11.07
C ASP A 135 7.42 7.75 -10.53
N VAL A 136 6.64 7.13 -9.61
CA VAL A 136 7.08 5.97 -8.82
C VAL A 136 6.71 4.64 -9.48
N VAL A 137 5.50 4.58 -10.05
CA VAL A 137 4.92 3.36 -10.63
C VAL A 137 4.02 3.74 -11.79
N GLN A 138 3.84 2.81 -12.73
CA GLN A 138 2.76 2.89 -13.71
C GLN A 138 1.45 2.50 -13.02
N LEU A 139 0.35 3.20 -13.34
CA LEU A 139 -0.93 3.00 -12.68
C LEU A 139 -2.05 2.74 -13.68
N THR A 140 -2.86 1.73 -13.36
CA THR A 140 -4.21 1.58 -13.89
C THR A 140 -5.22 1.69 -12.76
N VAL A 141 -6.21 2.57 -12.90
CA VAL A 141 -7.37 2.65 -12.00
C VAL A 141 -8.55 1.96 -12.66
N LEU A 142 -9.30 1.13 -11.92
CA LEU A 142 -10.49 0.48 -12.44
C LEU A 142 -11.76 1.23 -12.04
N GLY A 143 -12.71 1.31 -12.98
CA GLY A 143 -14.02 1.91 -12.79
C GLY A 143 -14.45 2.73 -13.99
N GLU A 144 -15.60 3.38 -13.87
CA GLU A 144 -16.21 4.17 -14.94
C GLU A 144 -15.42 5.45 -15.20
N GLU A 145 -14.92 5.62 -16.42
CA GLU A 145 -13.94 6.66 -16.74
C GLU A 145 -14.47 8.09 -16.53
N GLU A 146 -15.71 8.37 -16.96
CA GLU A 146 -16.34 9.68 -16.80
C GLU A 146 -16.46 10.04 -15.31
N ARG A 147 -17.03 9.13 -14.51
CA ARG A 147 -17.21 9.32 -13.06
C ARG A 147 -15.89 9.51 -12.32
N ILE A 148 -14.86 8.73 -12.65
CA ILE A 148 -13.53 8.87 -12.03
C ILE A 148 -12.91 10.23 -12.38
N ARG A 149 -12.98 10.64 -13.65
CA ARG A 149 -12.41 11.92 -14.10
C ARG A 149 -13.14 13.11 -13.47
N ASP A 150 -14.47 13.06 -13.38
CA ASP A 150 -15.27 14.10 -12.74
C ASP A 150 -14.98 14.18 -11.23
N ARG A 151 -14.84 13.03 -10.56
CA ARG A 151 -14.47 12.98 -9.15
C ARG A 151 -13.05 13.51 -8.93
N ALA A 152 -12.10 13.16 -9.79
CA ALA A 152 -10.74 13.70 -9.74
C ALA A 152 -10.73 15.23 -9.94
N ALA A 153 -11.49 15.75 -10.91
CA ALA A 153 -11.61 17.18 -11.17
C ALA A 153 -12.19 17.94 -9.97
N THR A 154 -13.24 17.39 -9.36
CA THR A 154 -13.85 17.87 -8.10
C THR A 154 -12.82 17.98 -6.97
N LEU A 155 -11.98 16.96 -6.81
CA LEU A 155 -10.92 16.93 -5.80
C LEU A 155 -9.71 17.82 -6.19
N GLY A 156 -9.76 18.46 -7.36
CA GLY A 156 -8.68 19.24 -7.92
C GLY A 156 -7.48 18.41 -8.37
N LEU A 157 -7.63 17.09 -8.48
CA LEU A 157 -6.60 16.13 -8.84
C LEU A 157 -6.37 16.07 -10.35
N ARG A 158 -5.14 15.71 -10.73
CA ARG A 158 -4.66 15.62 -12.11
C ARG A 158 -4.16 14.22 -12.38
N LEU A 159 -4.95 13.45 -13.13
CA LEU A 159 -4.70 12.05 -13.45
C LEU A 159 -4.19 11.85 -14.88
N GLU A 160 -3.62 12.87 -15.53
CA GLU A 160 -3.05 12.72 -16.86
C GLU A 160 -1.94 11.65 -16.86
N GLY A 161 -2.03 10.68 -17.79
CA GLY A 161 -1.12 9.56 -17.88
C GLY A 161 -1.47 8.35 -17.00
N VAL A 162 -2.46 8.46 -16.11
CA VAL A 162 -3.03 7.31 -15.41
C VAL A 162 -4.05 6.63 -16.33
N ARG A 163 -3.89 5.32 -16.56
CA ARG A 163 -4.83 4.56 -17.38
C ARG A 163 -6.09 4.28 -16.55
N ILE A 164 -7.27 4.53 -17.12
CA ILE A 164 -8.55 4.17 -16.51
C ILE A 164 -9.19 3.09 -17.37
N ILE A 165 -9.66 2.01 -16.73
CA ILE A 165 -10.33 0.90 -17.43
C ILE A 165 -11.62 0.58 -16.68
N ASP A 166 -12.75 0.63 -17.38
CA ASP A 166 -14.01 0.09 -16.86
C ASP A 166 -14.09 -1.41 -17.18
N PRO A 167 -14.09 -2.30 -16.17
CA PRO A 167 -14.22 -3.74 -16.40
C PRO A 167 -15.42 -4.12 -17.25
N ARG A 168 -16.54 -3.38 -17.17
CA ARG A 168 -17.81 -3.72 -17.86
C ARG A 168 -17.70 -3.56 -19.37
N THR A 169 -16.95 -2.57 -19.81
CA THR A 169 -16.81 -2.17 -21.23
C THR A 169 -15.45 -2.53 -21.82
N ALA A 170 -14.49 -2.97 -20.99
CA ALA A 170 -13.15 -3.36 -21.43
C ALA A 170 -13.18 -4.49 -22.49
N GLU A 171 -12.38 -4.31 -23.54
CA GLU A 171 -12.21 -5.30 -24.62
C GLU A 171 -11.74 -6.66 -24.10
N GLN A 172 -10.88 -6.65 -23.08
CA GLN A 172 -10.30 -7.85 -22.45
C GLN A 172 -11.33 -8.65 -21.63
N ARG A 173 -12.50 -8.07 -21.30
CA ARG A 173 -13.46 -8.70 -20.35
C ARG A 173 -13.83 -10.12 -20.77
N LEU A 174 -14.12 -10.34 -22.06
CA LEU A 174 -14.55 -11.65 -22.54
C LEU A 174 -13.41 -12.68 -22.53
N GLU A 175 -12.19 -12.27 -22.85
CA GLU A 175 -11.00 -13.12 -22.79
C GLU A 175 -10.66 -13.50 -21.34
N PHE A 176 -10.72 -12.52 -20.44
CA PHE A 176 -10.52 -12.73 -19.01
C PHE A 176 -11.58 -13.67 -18.43
N ALA A 177 -12.85 -13.51 -18.82
CA ALA A 177 -13.93 -14.40 -18.41
C ALA A 177 -13.70 -15.84 -18.90
N GLU A 178 -13.27 -16.04 -20.14
CA GLU A 178 -12.94 -17.37 -20.66
C GLU A 178 -11.75 -18.00 -19.90
N THR A 179 -10.75 -17.19 -19.55
CA THR A 179 -9.61 -17.63 -18.73
C THR A 179 -10.07 -18.08 -17.35
N LEU A 180 -10.92 -17.30 -16.67
CA LEU A 180 -11.50 -17.66 -15.38
C LEU A 180 -12.31 -18.96 -15.47
N TYR A 181 -13.11 -19.12 -16.53
CA TYR A 181 -13.89 -20.33 -16.77
C TYR A 181 -12.98 -21.56 -16.88
N ARG A 182 -11.96 -21.54 -17.73
CA ARG A 182 -11.01 -22.66 -17.88
C ARG A 182 -10.31 -23.03 -16.57
N LEU A 183 -9.96 -22.02 -15.77
CA LEU A 183 -9.28 -22.24 -14.49
C LEU A 183 -10.21 -22.84 -13.41
N ARG A 184 -11.53 -22.71 -13.56
CA ARG A 184 -12.50 -22.96 -12.49
C ARG A 184 -13.71 -23.80 -12.89
N GLU A 185 -13.78 -24.31 -14.13
CA GLU A 185 -14.88 -25.15 -14.61
C GLU A 185 -15.08 -26.40 -13.75
N HIS A 186 -13.97 -27.00 -13.29
CA HIS A 186 -13.96 -28.15 -12.38
C HIS A 186 -14.54 -27.85 -10.98
N LYS A 187 -14.75 -26.56 -10.65
CA LYS A 187 -15.41 -26.08 -9.43
C LYS A 187 -16.83 -25.56 -9.69
N GLY A 188 -17.38 -25.82 -10.88
CA GLY A 188 -18.77 -25.50 -11.23
C GLY A 188 -19.00 -24.06 -11.73
N ILE A 189 -17.96 -23.29 -12.06
CA ILE A 189 -18.15 -21.99 -12.71
C ILE A 189 -18.60 -22.21 -14.17
N THR A 190 -19.74 -21.62 -14.55
CA THR A 190 -20.19 -21.57 -15.95
C THR A 190 -19.59 -20.37 -16.68
N ARG A 191 -19.62 -20.38 -18.01
CA ARG A 191 -19.16 -19.24 -18.83
C ARG A 191 -19.92 -17.95 -18.54
N GLU A 192 -21.22 -18.04 -18.26
CA GLU A 192 -22.06 -16.90 -17.90
C GLU A 192 -21.63 -16.32 -16.55
N MET A 193 -21.48 -17.17 -15.54
CA MET A 193 -20.96 -16.75 -14.23
C MET A 193 -19.57 -16.11 -14.34
N ALA A 194 -18.70 -16.63 -15.19
CA ALA A 194 -17.37 -16.07 -15.40
C ALA A 194 -17.43 -14.67 -16.04
N ARG A 195 -18.35 -14.46 -16.99
CA ARG A 195 -18.58 -13.14 -17.63
C ARG A 195 -19.11 -12.11 -16.64
N ASP A 196 -20.03 -12.51 -15.78
CA ASP A 196 -20.59 -11.65 -14.73
C ASP A 196 -19.52 -11.33 -13.68
N THR A 197 -18.77 -12.34 -13.24
CA THR A 197 -17.67 -12.17 -12.27
C THR A 197 -16.60 -11.21 -12.80
N MET A 198 -16.34 -11.22 -14.11
CA MET A 198 -15.33 -10.34 -14.70
C MET A 198 -15.78 -8.87 -14.86
N THR A 199 -16.99 -8.53 -14.38
CA THR A 199 -17.39 -7.14 -14.17
C THR A 199 -16.94 -6.59 -12.81
N ASP A 200 -16.56 -7.47 -11.87
CA ASP A 200 -16.04 -7.07 -10.56
C ASP A 200 -14.60 -6.55 -10.67
N VAL A 201 -14.34 -5.39 -10.06
CA VAL A 201 -13.05 -4.70 -10.13
C VAL A 201 -11.92 -5.51 -9.49
N SER A 202 -12.19 -6.26 -8.42
CA SER A 202 -11.16 -7.07 -7.74
C SER A 202 -10.79 -8.29 -8.58
N TYR A 203 -11.77 -8.98 -9.17
CA TYR A 203 -11.50 -10.09 -10.09
C TYR A 203 -10.82 -9.61 -11.37
N PHE A 204 -11.28 -8.52 -11.97
CA PHE A 204 -10.68 -7.95 -13.18
C PHE A 204 -9.24 -7.52 -12.93
N GLY A 205 -8.97 -6.79 -11.84
CA GLY A 205 -7.62 -6.36 -11.46
C GLY A 205 -6.69 -7.54 -11.17
N THR A 206 -7.18 -8.57 -10.49
CA THR A 206 -6.39 -9.79 -10.26
C THR A 206 -6.11 -10.52 -11.58
N MET A 207 -7.06 -10.54 -12.51
CA MET A 207 -6.89 -11.15 -13.83
C MET A 207 -5.92 -10.37 -14.72
N MET A 208 -5.83 -9.05 -14.57
CA MET A 208 -4.76 -8.27 -15.20
C MET A 208 -3.38 -8.71 -14.72
N VAL A 209 -3.21 -8.93 -13.40
CA VAL A 209 -1.94 -9.42 -12.84
C VAL A 209 -1.64 -10.82 -13.35
N TYR A 210 -2.63 -11.73 -13.33
CA TYR A 210 -2.46 -13.10 -13.82
C TYR A 210 -2.05 -13.17 -15.30
N ASN A 211 -2.56 -12.27 -16.15
CA ASN A 211 -2.21 -12.20 -17.57
C ASN A 211 -0.98 -11.32 -17.86
N ASN A 212 -0.18 -10.97 -16.84
CA ASN A 212 1.00 -10.10 -16.98
C ASN A 212 0.71 -8.72 -17.60
N MET A 213 -0.53 -8.23 -17.45
CA MET A 213 -0.92 -6.86 -17.84
C MET A 213 -0.67 -5.85 -16.72
N ALA A 214 -0.28 -6.34 -15.54
CA ALA A 214 0.19 -5.57 -14.40
C ALA A 214 1.12 -6.43 -13.54
N ASP A 215 2.03 -5.82 -12.80
CA ASP A 215 2.94 -6.50 -11.88
C ASP A 215 2.32 -6.72 -10.49
N GLY A 216 1.26 -5.98 -10.14
CA GLY A 216 0.62 -6.09 -8.84
C GLY A 216 -0.71 -5.35 -8.76
N MET A 217 -1.42 -5.55 -7.65
CA MET A 217 -2.70 -4.94 -7.36
C MET A 217 -2.75 -4.49 -5.91
N VAL A 218 -3.32 -3.31 -5.65
CA VAL A 218 -3.57 -2.79 -4.29
C VAL A 218 -5.06 -2.44 -4.17
N SER A 219 -5.74 -3.08 -3.23
CA SER A 219 -7.18 -2.95 -2.97
C SER A 219 -7.47 -3.11 -1.47
N GLY A 220 -8.69 -2.84 -1.03
CA GLY A 220 -9.13 -2.98 0.36
C GLY A 220 -9.55 -1.68 1.03
N ALA A 221 -9.60 -0.57 0.29
CA ALA A 221 -10.13 0.70 0.78
C ALA A 221 -11.66 0.64 0.93
N LEU A 222 -12.36 -0.01 -0.01
CA LEU A 222 -13.81 -0.19 -0.02
C LEU A 222 -14.22 -1.66 0.18
N HIS A 223 -13.39 -2.60 -0.25
CA HIS A 223 -13.69 -4.03 -0.18
C HIS A 223 -13.11 -4.68 1.09
N THR A 224 -13.75 -5.75 1.54
CA THR A 224 -13.22 -6.56 2.66
C THR A 224 -11.93 -7.27 2.27
N THR A 225 -11.06 -7.53 3.23
CA THR A 225 -9.84 -8.34 3.04
C THR A 225 -10.16 -9.67 2.35
N ALA A 226 -11.23 -10.34 2.76
CA ALA A 226 -11.67 -11.59 2.14
C ALA A 226 -12.02 -11.42 0.65
N HIS A 227 -12.69 -10.32 0.28
CA HIS A 227 -13.03 -10.04 -1.12
C HIS A 227 -11.78 -9.84 -1.99
N THR A 228 -10.79 -9.10 -1.48
CA THR A 228 -9.55 -8.80 -2.20
C THR A 228 -8.67 -10.04 -2.43
N ILE A 229 -8.51 -10.91 -1.43
CA ILE A 229 -7.57 -12.04 -1.54
C ILE A 229 -8.22 -13.26 -2.21
N ARG A 230 -9.56 -13.39 -2.18
CA ARG A 230 -10.28 -14.51 -2.81
C ARG A 230 -9.91 -14.76 -4.27
N PRO A 231 -9.91 -13.76 -5.19
CA PRO A 231 -9.51 -14.01 -6.59
C PRO A 231 -8.03 -14.42 -6.68
N ALA A 232 -7.14 -13.84 -5.86
CA ALA A 232 -5.72 -14.21 -5.84
C ALA A 232 -5.54 -15.70 -5.47
N PHE A 233 -6.25 -16.21 -4.47
CA PHE A 233 -6.23 -17.64 -4.13
C PHE A 233 -6.85 -18.54 -5.20
N GLN A 234 -7.85 -18.06 -5.94
CA GLN A 234 -8.51 -18.88 -6.95
C GLN A 234 -7.62 -19.17 -8.15
N PHE A 235 -6.84 -18.19 -8.61
CA PHE A 235 -6.09 -18.33 -9.86
C PHE A 235 -4.65 -17.77 -9.89
N ILE A 236 -4.23 -16.88 -8.99
CA ILE A 236 -2.78 -16.55 -8.87
C ILE A 236 -2.07 -17.68 -8.09
N ARG A 237 -2.64 -18.08 -6.96
CA ARG A 237 -2.16 -19.11 -6.02
C ARG A 237 -0.80 -18.76 -5.39
N THR A 238 -0.37 -19.60 -4.44
CA THR A 238 0.97 -19.51 -3.87
C THR A 238 2.00 -20.11 -4.82
N PRO A 239 3.28 -19.68 -4.72
CA PRO A 239 4.40 -20.41 -5.32
C PRO A 239 4.40 -21.89 -4.88
N PRO A 240 4.94 -22.82 -5.70
CA PRO A 240 4.94 -24.26 -5.39
C PRO A 240 5.64 -24.63 -4.07
N ASP A 241 6.58 -23.82 -3.61
CA ASP A 241 7.35 -24.01 -2.38
C ASP A 241 6.69 -23.38 -1.13
N VAL A 242 5.54 -22.72 -1.28
CA VAL A 242 4.87 -21.97 -0.20
C VAL A 242 3.54 -22.62 0.14
N LEU A 243 3.44 -23.12 1.38
CA LEU A 243 2.28 -23.87 1.87
C LEU A 243 1.05 -22.98 2.10
N LEU A 244 1.25 -21.76 2.59
CA LEU A 244 0.17 -20.82 2.87
C LEU A 244 0.58 -19.36 2.65
N VAL A 245 -0.39 -18.48 2.51
CA VAL A 245 -0.17 -17.03 2.53
C VAL A 245 -0.21 -16.56 3.98
N SER A 246 0.75 -15.73 4.36
CA SER A 246 0.83 -15.07 5.67
C SER A 246 0.88 -13.56 5.48
N SER A 247 0.49 -12.80 6.51
CA SER A 247 0.73 -11.36 6.54
C SER A 247 2.01 -11.02 7.31
N VAL A 248 2.57 -9.85 7.00
CA VAL A 248 3.55 -9.22 7.86
C VAL A 248 3.22 -7.74 8.04
N PHE A 249 3.53 -7.21 9.21
CA PHE A 249 3.54 -5.78 9.49
C PHE A 249 4.98 -5.28 9.60
N LEU A 250 5.27 -4.16 8.94
CA LEU A 250 6.53 -3.45 9.07
C LEU A 250 6.39 -2.40 10.16
N MET A 251 6.91 -2.71 11.34
CA MET A 251 6.84 -1.84 12.51
C MET A 251 8.00 -0.85 12.47
N CYS A 252 7.68 0.40 12.10
CA CYS A 252 8.66 1.46 11.96
C CYS A 252 8.94 2.13 13.32
N MET A 253 9.97 1.66 14.03
CA MET A 253 10.44 2.27 15.27
C MET A 253 11.35 3.47 14.95
N ASP A 254 11.65 4.30 15.95
CA ASP A 254 12.46 5.52 15.78
C ASP A 254 13.82 5.26 15.08
N THR A 255 14.44 4.11 15.36
CA THR A 255 15.79 3.79 14.90
C THR A 255 15.93 2.45 14.18
N ARG A 256 14.84 1.67 14.04
CA ARG A 256 14.87 0.35 13.38
C ARG A 256 13.49 -0.04 12.83
N ILE A 257 13.49 -0.91 11.84
CA ILE A 257 12.26 -1.52 11.29
C ILE A 257 12.20 -2.97 11.74
N LEU A 258 11.07 -3.39 12.31
CA LEU A 258 10.82 -4.78 12.69
C LEU A 258 9.75 -5.38 11.77
N VAL A 259 9.79 -6.69 11.59
CA VAL A 259 8.80 -7.47 10.82
C VAL A 259 8.00 -8.32 11.79
N TYR A 260 6.70 -8.11 11.89
CA TYR A 260 5.81 -8.92 12.73
C TYR A 260 4.98 -9.82 11.84
N GLY A 261 4.94 -11.13 12.10
CA GLY A 261 4.11 -12.05 11.31
C GLY A 261 3.68 -13.29 12.11
N ASP A 262 2.59 -13.97 11.80
CA ASP A 262 1.44 -13.47 11.05
C ASP A 262 0.54 -12.68 12.01
N CYS A 263 -0.06 -11.58 11.57
CA CYS A 263 -0.95 -10.77 12.42
C CYS A 263 -2.32 -10.49 11.78
N ALA A 264 -2.67 -11.15 10.66
CA ALA A 264 -3.92 -10.85 9.95
C ALA A 264 -4.59 -12.03 9.23
N VAL A 265 -3.86 -13.08 8.85
CA VAL A 265 -4.40 -14.11 7.94
C VAL A 265 -4.69 -15.44 8.63
N ASN A 266 -3.77 -15.94 9.47
CA ASN A 266 -3.83 -17.29 10.04
C ASN A 266 -4.03 -17.23 11.56
N PRO A 267 -5.25 -17.49 12.09
CA PRO A 267 -5.57 -17.25 13.51
C PRO A 267 -5.04 -18.28 14.53
N ASN A 268 -4.62 -19.47 14.08
CA ASN A 268 -4.02 -20.48 14.97
C ASN A 268 -3.20 -21.47 14.12
N PRO A 269 -2.03 -21.05 13.62
CA PRO A 269 -1.21 -21.88 12.76
C PRO A 269 -0.63 -23.07 13.53
N GLY A 270 -0.59 -24.24 12.90
CA GLY A 270 0.14 -25.41 13.39
C GLY A 270 1.66 -25.25 13.28
N PRO A 271 2.47 -26.20 13.80
CA PRO A 271 3.93 -26.09 13.79
C PRO A 271 4.55 -25.91 12.39
N ASP A 272 4.07 -26.67 11.39
CA ASP A 272 4.53 -26.56 10.00
C ASP A 272 4.17 -25.21 9.36
N GLU A 273 2.97 -24.71 9.65
CA GLU A 273 2.47 -23.43 9.14
C GLU A 273 3.24 -22.27 9.79
N LEU A 274 3.48 -22.35 11.10
CA LEU A 274 4.26 -21.36 11.84
C LEU A 274 5.72 -21.32 11.36
N ALA A 275 6.31 -22.47 11.04
CA ALA A 275 7.62 -22.54 10.42
C ALA A 275 7.63 -21.90 9.02
N GLU A 276 6.58 -22.13 8.21
CA GLU A 276 6.44 -21.50 6.89
C GLU A 276 6.28 -19.97 7.00
N ILE A 277 5.46 -19.50 7.95
CA ILE A 277 5.29 -18.07 8.25
C ILE A 277 6.64 -17.44 8.59
N ALA A 278 7.47 -18.10 9.39
CA ALA A 278 8.81 -17.62 9.74
C ALA A 278 9.73 -17.49 8.53
N VAL A 279 9.79 -18.51 7.67
CA VAL A 279 10.62 -18.49 6.46
C VAL A 279 10.13 -17.43 5.46
N SER A 280 8.82 -17.32 5.26
CA SER A 280 8.20 -16.31 4.38
C SER A 280 8.43 -14.89 4.89
N SER A 281 8.30 -14.68 6.20
CA SER A 281 8.57 -13.39 6.85
C SER A 281 10.05 -13.00 6.72
N ALA A 282 10.97 -13.96 6.84
CA ALA A 282 12.40 -13.71 6.62
C ALA A 282 12.72 -13.35 5.16
N LYS A 283 12.11 -14.04 4.18
CA LYS A 283 12.20 -13.67 2.76
C LYS A 283 11.72 -12.23 2.55
N THR A 284 10.60 -11.86 3.18
CA THR A 284 10.06 -10.50 3.11
C THR A 284 10.99 -9.48 3.76
N ALA A 285 11.52 -9.76 4.95
CA ALA A 285 12.49 -8.89 5.63
C ALA A 285 13.68 -8.53 4.72
N VAL A 286 14.28 -9.54 4.07
CA VAL A 286 15.38 -9.34 3.11
C VAL A 286 14.94 -8.47 1.94
N GLN A 287 13.75 -8.70 1.39
CA GLN A 287 13.20 -7.83 0.33
C GLN A 287 13.04 -6.38 0.78
N PHE A 288 12.82 -6.10 2.07
CA PHE A 288 12.75 -4.75 2.62
C PHE A 288 14.11 -4.22 3.13
N GLY A 289 15.20 -4.95 2.90
CA GLY A 289 16.55 -4.54 3.33
C GLY A 289 16.80 -4.72 4.83
N ILE A 290 16.01 -5.58 5.48
CA ILE A 290 16.12 -5.91 6.90
C ILE A 290 16.81 -7.27 7.00
N ASP A 291 17.92 -7.32 7.75
CA ASP A 291 18.63 -8.57 8.04
C ASP A 291 17.76 -9.46 8.95
N PRO A 292 17.37 -10.69 8.53
CA PRO A 292 16.40 -11.49 9.26
C PRO A 292 17.02 -12.20 10.47
N ILE A 293 16.68 -11.74 11.67
CA ILE A 293 16.97 -12.37 12.95
C ILE A 293 15.62 -12.74 13.57
N ILE A 294 15.28 -14.03 13.56
CA ILE A 294 13.93 -14.53 13.76
C ILE A 294 13.73 -15.00 15.21
N ALA A 295 12.81 -14.35 15.91
CA ALA A 295 12.33 -14.78 17.22
C ALA A 295 10.95 -15.45 17.07
N MET A 296 10.86 -16.74 17.42
CA MET A 296 9.58 -17.46 17.47
C MET A 296 8.95 -17.24 18.85
N LEU A 297 7.97 -16.34 18.91
CA LEU A 297 7.44 -15.81 20.16
C LEU A 297 6.59 -16.85 20.91
N SER A 298 6.67 -16.79 22.25
CA SER A 298 5.82 -17.54 23.16
C SER A 298 5.74 -16.84 24.51
N TYR A 299 4.86 -17.30 25.40
CA TYR A 299 4.80 -16.81 26.78
C TYR A 299 5.94 -17.33 27.66
N SER A 300 6.76 -18.27 27.18
CA SER A 300 7.94 -18.80 27.88
C SER A 300 9.21 -18.67 27.02
N SER A 301 10.37 -18.65 27.68
CA SER A 301 11.69 -18.60 27.03
C SER A 301 12.51 -19.87 27.30
N GLY A 302 13.15 -20.39 26.26
CA GLY A 302 14.05 -21.53 26.35
C GLY A 302 13.35 -22.84 26.74
N GLU A 303 14.01 -23.64 27.59
CA GLU A 303 13.52 -24.98 27.98
C GLU A 303 12.57 -24.97 29.20
N SER A 304 12.44 -23.83 29.88
CA SER A 304 11.72 -23.76 31.17
C SER A 304 10.18 -23.81 31.05
N GLY A 305 9.64 -23.55 29.87
CA GLY A 305 8.19 -23.61 29.61
C GLY A 305 7.72 -24.97 29.13
N ALA A 306 6.63 -25.46 29.70
CA ALA A 306 5.88 -26.61 29.22
C ALA A 306 4.44 -26.19 28.86
N GLY A 307 3.86 -26.85 27.87
CA GLY A 307 2.48 -26.61 27.42
C GLY A 307 2.36 -26.69 25.91
N ALA A 308 1.15 -27.02 25.43
CA ALA A 308 0.89 -27.27 24.01
C ALA A 308 1.34 -26.12 23.10
N ASP A 309 1.12 -24.86 23.51
CA ASP A 309 1.53 -23.69 22.71
C ASP A 309 3.05 -23.48 22.71
N VAL A 310 3.75 -23.81 23.80
CA VAL A 310 5.22 -23.74 23.87
C VAL A 310 5.83 -24.86 23.04
N ASP A 311 5.25 -26.06 23.10
CA ASP A 311 5.67 -27.22 22.33
C ASP A 311 5.47 -26.99 20.83
N LYS A 312 4.34 -26.37 20.44
CA LYS A 312 4.04 -25.93 19.07
C LYS A 312 5.14 -25.01 18.52
N VAL A 313 5.52 -23.98 19.28
CA VAL A 313 6.57 -23.03 18.88
C VAL A 313 7.95 -23.69 18.83
N ARG A 314 8.25 -24.60 19.77
CA ARG A 314 9.51 -25.34 19.79
C ARG A 314 9.65 -26.25 18.58
N GLU A 315 8.59 -26.97 18.23
CA GLU A 315 8.54 -27.81 17.05
C GLU A 315 8.71 -26.97 15.76
N ALA A 316 7.97 -25.87 15.64
CA ALA A 316 8.11 -24.93 14.52
C ALA A 316 9.56 -24.42 14.39
N THR A 317 10.20 -24.02 15.50
CA THR A 317 11.59 -23.56 15.53
C THR A 317 12.55 -24.63 15.02
N ALA A 318 12.37 -25.89 15.44
CA ALA A 318 13.19 -27.02 14.97
C ALA A 318 12.99 -27.28 13.48
N ILE A 319 11.77 -27.14 12.97
CA ILE A 319 11.46 -27.27 11.53
C ILE A 319 12.19 -26.18 10.74
N VAL A 320 12.15 -24.92 11.17
CA VAL A 320 12.87 -23.81 10.50
C VAL A 320 14.36 -24.10 10.45
N ARG A 321 14.99 -24.46 11.58
CA ARG A 321 16.43 -24.78 11.64
C ARG A 321 16.83 -25.90 10.69
N LYS A 322 15.98 -26.94 10.57
CA LYS A 322 16.21 -28.06 9.67
C LYS A 322 16.07 -27.67 8.19
N ARG A 323 15.04 -26.88 7.85
CA ARG A 323 14.75 -26.46 6.47
C ARG A 323 15.70 -25.37 5.97
N ARG A 324 16.11 -24.46 6.86
CA ARG A 324 16.90 -23.25 6.57
C ARG A 324 17.97 -23.03 7.64
N PRO A 325 19.05 -23.85 7.64
CA PRO A 325 20.13 -23.73 8.62
C PRO A 325 20.92 -22.42 8.48
N ASP A 326 20.73 -21.70 7.38
CA ASP A 326 21.32 -20.38 7.12
C ASP A 326 20.61 -19.23 7.87
N LEU A 327 19.37 -19.43 8.34
CA LEU A 327 18.61 -18.42 9.06
C LEU A 327 18.93 -18.43 10.56
N LEU A 328 19.18 -17.25 11.13
CA LEU A 328 19.25 -17.07 12.58
C LEU A 328 17.84 -17.11 13.16
N VAL A 329 17.51 -18.24 13.79
CA VAL A 329 16.20 -18.47 14.41
C VAL A 329 16.34 -19.04 15.82
N ASP A 330 15.57 -18.50 16.76
CA ASP A 330 15.47 -19.02 18.12
C ASP A 330 14.05 -18.88 18.68
N GLY A 331 13.73 -19.80 19.59
CA GLY A 331 12.39 -19.94 20.12
C GLY A 331 12.21 -21.27 20.86
N PRO A 332 11.21 -21.36 21.75
CA PRO A 332 10.29 -20.32 22.16
C PRO A 332 10.98 -19.18 22.94
N ILE A 333 10.61 -17.93 22.66
CA ILE A 333 11.19 -16.73 23.30
C ILE A 333 10.09 -15.73 23.67
N GLN A 334 10.19 -15.13 24.86
CA GLN A 334 9.29 -14.03 25.24
C GLN A 334 9.67 -12.73 24.49
N TYR A 335 8.67 -11.89 24.25
CA TYR A 335 8.88 -10.63 23.51
C TYR A 335 9.96 -9.74 24.14
N ASP A 336 9.97 -9.60 25.47
CA ASP A 336 10.98 -8.82 26.19
C ASP A 336 12.40 -9.34 25.94
N ALA A 337 12.60 -10.66 26.01
CA ALA A 337 13.86 -11.32 25.70
C ALA A 337 14.24 -11.20 24.20
N ALA A 338 13.27 -11.11 23.30
CA ALA A 338 13.54 -10.99 21.86
C ALA A 338 14.10 -9.62 21.48
N VAL A 339 13.62 -8.53 22.11
CA VAL A 339 13.91 -7.15 21.65
C VAL A 339 14.80 -6.32 22.57
N ASP A 340 14.92 -6.68 23.86
CA ASP A 340 15.73 -5.97 24.86
C ASP A 340 17.02 -6.75 25.20
N PRO A 341 18.21 -6.22 24.83
CA PRO A 341 19.49 -6.86 25.14
C PRO A 341 19.73 -7.15 26.63
N LEU A 342 19.23 -6.29 27.53
CA LEU A 342 19.43 -6.46 28.98
C LEU A 342 18.61 -7.63 29.53
N THR A 343 17.40 -7.81 29.03
CA THR A 343 16.55 -8.96 29.37
C THR A 343 17.08 -10.23 28.71
N ALA A 344 17.52 -10.15 27.45
CA ALA A 344 18.14 -11.24 26.72
C ALA A 344 19.36 -11.81 27.44
N SER A 345 20.29 -10.96 27.91
CA SER A 345 21.49 -11.42 28.61
C SER A 345 21.20 -12.16 29.92
N LYS A 346 20.01 -11.95 30.52
CA LYS A 346 19.58 -12.64 31.74
C LYS A 346 18.84 -13.94 31.45
N LYS A 347 17.96 -13.95 30.45
CA LYS A 347 17.07 -15.09 30.15
C LYS A 347 17.67 -16.08 29.16
N MET A 348 18.43 -15.60 28.18
CA MET A 348 18.97 -16.38 27.05
C MET A 348 20.37 -15.90 26.64
N PRO A 349 21.38 -15.96 27.54
CA PRO A 349 22.71 -15.39 27.30
C PRO A 349 23.46 -15.99 26.10
N ASP A 350 23.21 -17.26 25.78
CA ASP A 350 23.89 -17.98 24.68
C ASP A 350 23.15 -17.88 23.34
N SER A 351 22.01 -17.16 23.29
CA SER A 351 21.21 -17.02 22.07
C SER A 351 21.82 -15.99 21.12
N ALA A 352 22.00 -16.37 19.86
CA ALA A 352 22.39 -15.44 18.80
C ALA A 352 21.25 -14.51 18.34
N VAL A 353 20.02 -14.75 18.82
CA VAL A 353 18.79 -14.06 18.41
C VAL A 353 18.26 -13.12 19.49
N ALA A 354 18.30 -13.55 20.77
CA ALA A 354 17.74 -12.79 21.87
C ALA A 354 18.34 -11.37 21.97
N GLY A 355 17.49 -10.37 22.18
CA GLY A 355 17.83 -8.95 22.26
C GLY A 355 18.15 -8.28 20.92
N ARG A 356 18.14 -9.04 19.81
CA ARG A 356 18.55 -8.58 18.48
C ARG A 356 17.52 -8.91 17.40
N ALA A 357 16.36 -9.46 17.77
CA ALA A 357 15.36 -9.90 16.81
C ALA A 357 14.87 -8.74 15.92
N THR A 358 14.81 -8.99 14.62
CA THR A 358 14.26 -8.08 13.61
C THR A 358 12.98 -8.65 13.00
N VAL A 359 12.79 -9.96 13.06
CA VAL A 359 11.59 -10.67 12.63
C VAL A 359 10.99 -11.38 13.84
N LEU A 360 9.75 -11.05 14.17
CA LEU A 360 9.04 -11.56 15.34
C LEU A 360 7.83 -12.35 14.87
N ILE A 361 7.84 -13.65 15.17
CA ILE A 361 6.80 -14.58 14.73
C ILE A 361 5.84 -14.86 15.88
N PHE A 362 4.60 -14.39 15.75
CA PHE A 362 3.54 -14.57 16.75
C PHE A 362 2.98 -16.00 16.66
N PRO A 363 2.66 -16.63 17.81
CA PRO A 363 2.24 -18.03 17.85
C PRO A 363 0.77 -18.27 17.48
N ASP A 364 -0.05 -17.23 17.43
CA ASP A 364 -1.50 -17.24 17.14
C ASP A 364 -1.98 -15.92 16.54
#